data_AF-A0A947IR55-F1
#
_entry.id   AF-A0A947IR55-F1
#
_cell.length_a   1.000
_cell.length_b   1.000
_cell.length_c   1.000
_cell.angle_alpha   90.00
_cell.angle_beta   90.00
_cell.angle_gamma   90.00
#
_symmetry.space_group_name_H-M   'P 1'
#
loop_
_entity.id
_entity.type
_entity.pdbx_description
1 polymer ?
#
loop_
_entity_poly.entity_id
_entity_poly.type
_entity_poly.pdbx_seq_one_letter_code
_entity_poly.pdbx_strand_id
1 'polypeptide(L)' 'MAFHSKELAKAYWRENVKLLLSLLFIWALVSFGFGILFADALNQFQFFGFKLGFWFAQQGA' A
#
# COMPACT_ATOMS: atom_id res chain seq x y z
N MET A 1 4.76 26.46 -10.49
CA MET A 1 3.41 27.08 -10.41
C MET A 1 3.35 27.81 -9.09
N ALA A 2 3.52 29.14 -9.09
CA ALA A 2 3.47 29.92 -7.85
C ALA A 2 1.99 30.00 -7.40
N PHE A 3 1.65 29.35 -6.27
CA PHE A 3 0.29 29.37 -5.74
C PHE A 3 -0.06 30.81 -5.34
N HIS A 4 -0.88 31.50 -6.14
CA HIS A 4 -1.23 32.91 -5.93
C HIS A 4 -2.25 33.16 -4.80
N SER A 5 -2.75 32.11 -4.13
CA SER A 5 -3.68 32.23 -3.00
C SER A 5 -3.47 31.10 -2.00
N LYS A 6 -3.43 31.43 -0.69
CA LYS A 6 -3.25 30.45 0.41
C LYS A 6 -4.33 29.37 0.40
N GLU A 7 -5.55 29.71 -0.04
CA GLU A 7 -6.68 28.79 -0.13
C GLU A 7 -6.45 27.68 -1.18
N LEU A 8 -5.84 28.01 -2.32
CA LEU A 8 -5.53 27.02 -3.37
C LEU A 8 -4.45 26.04 -2.91
N ALA A 9 -3.41 26.54 -2.22
CA ALA A 9 -2.36 25.70 -1.66
C ALA A 9 -2.91 24.74 -0.58
N LYS A 10 -3.84 25.22 0.25
CA LYS A 10 -4.50 24.40 1.29
C LYS A 10 -5.39 23.31 0.69
N ALA A 11 -6.16 23.64 -0.36
CA ALA A 11 -6.97 22.67 -1.08
C ALA A 11 -6.10 21.58 -1.73
N TYR A 12 -5.03 21.98 -2.43
CA TYR A 12 -4.08 21.04 -3.03
C TYR A 12 -3.44 20.11 -2.00
N TRP A 13 -2.97 20.65 -0.88
CA TRP A 13 -2.37 19.86 0.19
C TRP A 13 -3.33 18.81 0.74
N ARG A 14 -4.60 19.19 0.98
CA ARG A 14 -5.62 18.25 1.45
C ARG A 14 -5.82 17.08 0.50
N GLU A 15 -5.89 17.34 -0.81
CA GLU A 15 -6.06 16.26 -1.79
C GLU A 15 -4.82 15.35 -1.86
N ASN A 16 -3.61 15.91 -1.75
CA ASN A 16 -2.39 15.10 -1.69
C ASN A 16 -2.34 14.22 -0.44
N VAL A 17 -2.70 14.75 0.72
CA VAL A 17 -2.78 13.96 1.96
C VAL A 17 -3.81 12.83 1.81
N LYS A 18 -4.95 13.10 1.17
CA LYS A 18 -5.96 12.08 0.90
C LYS A 18 -5.42 10.97 0.00
N LEU A 19 -4.72 11.34 -1.07
CA LEU A 19 -4.07 10.39 -1.98
C LEU A 19 -3.02 9.55 -1.25
N LEU A 20 -2.15 10.18 -0.46
CA LEU A 20 -1.14 9.49 0.34
C LEU A 20 -1.77 8.52 1.33
N LEU A 21 -2.81 8.94 2.05
CA LEU A 21 -3.52 8.07 2.99
C LEU A 21 -4.18 6.88 2.28
N SER A 22 -4.81 7.10 1.12
CA SER A 22 -5.36 6.00 0.32
C SER A 22 -4.27 5.04 -0.15
N LEU A 23 -3.12 5.56 -0.57
CA LEU A 23 -1.99 4.74 -1.02
C LEU A 23 -1.41 3.91 0.14
N LEU A 24 -1.21 4.53 1.31
CA LEU A 24 -0.73 3.87 2.52
C LEU A 24 -1.73 2.83 3.02
N PHE A 25 -3.03 3.10 2.92
CA PHE A 25 -4.07 2.15 3.29
C PHE A 25 -4.05 0.92 2.38
N ILE A 26 -4.01 1.11 1.06
CA ILE A 26 -3.92 -0.01 0.10
C ILE A 26 -2.62 -0.78 0.34
N TRP A 27 -1.50 -0.08 0.50
CA TRP A 27 -0.22 -0.70 0.80
C TRP A 27 -0.29 -1.55 2.07
N ALA A 28 -0.83 -1.02 3.17
CA ALA A 28 -0.97 -1.77 4.42
C ALA A 28 -1.92 -2.96 4.28
N LEU A 29 -3.04 -2.79 3.58
CA LEU A 29 -3.99 -3.86 3.35
C LEU A 29 -3.38 -4.99 2.52
N VAL A 30 -2.62 -4.66 1.48
CA VAL A 30 -1.95 -5.67 0.65
C VAL A 30 -0.82 -6.35 1.43
N SER A 31 0.07 -5.59 2.07
CA SER A 31 1.21 -6.16 2.78
C SER A 31 0.79 -7.00 4.00
N PHE A 32 -0.05 -6.44 4.88
CA PHE A 32 -0.45 -7.12 6.12
C PHE A 32 -1.67 -8.03 5.93
N GLY A 33 -2.65 -7.62 5.14
CA GLY A 33 -3.85 -8.43 4.89
C GLY A 33 -3.52 -9.70 4.14
N PHE A 34 -2.78 -9.62 3.02
CA PHE A 34 -2.41 -10.81 2.27
C PHE A 34 -1.26 -11.58 2.91
N GLY A 35 -0.28 -10.88 3.50
CA GLY A 35 0.87 -11.52 4.14
C GLY A 35 0.58 -12.21 5.47
N ILE A 36 -0.46 -11.81 6.22
CA ILE A 36 -0.79 -12.37 7.54
C ILE A 36 -2.13 -13.11 7.52
N LEU A 37 -3.23 -12.44 7.14
CA LEU A 37 -4.57 -13.04 7.22
C LEU A 37 -4.79 -14.09 6.12
N PHE A 38 -4.32 -13.83 4.90
CA PHE A 38 -4.44 -14.77 3.77
C PHE A 38 -3.17 -15.59 3.54
N ALA A 39 -2.23 -15.58 4.50
CA ALA A 39 -0.96 -16.30 4.40
C ALA A 39 -1.18 -17.79 4.09
N ASP A 40 -2.11 -18.44 4.80
CA ASP A 40 -2.41 -19.86 4.60
C ASP A 40 -2.99 -20.16 3.21
N ALA A 41 -3.87 -19.29 2.70
CA ALA A 41 -4.43 -19.43 1.36
C ALA A 41 -3.35 -19.23 0.27
N LEU A 42 -2.47 -18.25 0.44
CA LEU A 42 -1.36 -18.01 -0.48
C LEU A 42 -0.30 -19.11 -0.44
N ASN A 43 -0.08 -19.71 0.73
CA ASN A 43 0.89 -20.78 0.92
C ASN A 43 0.52 -22.08 0.21
N GLN A 44 -0.72 -22.22 -0.30
CA GLN A 44 -1.14 -23.32 -1.17
C GLN A 44 -0.55 -23.20 -2.58
N PHE A 45 -0.18 -21.98 -3.00
CA PHE A 45 0.40 -21.71 -4.30
C PHE A 45 1.91 -21.52 -4.17
N GLN A 46 2.66 -22.31 -4.94
CA GLN A 46 4.10 -22.14 -5.07
C GLN A 46 4.43 -21.41 -6.36
N PHE A 47 5.28 -20.41 -6.26
CA PHE A 47 5.80 -19.63 -7.37
C PHE A 47 7.33 -19.64 -7.31
N PHE A 48 7.96 -20.11 -8.39
CA PHE A 48 9.42 -20.31 -8.48
C PHE A 48 10.03 -21.11 -7.30
N GLY A 49 9.34 -22.16 -6.84
CA GLY A 49 9.83 -23.04 -5.77
C GLY A 49 9.59 -22.52 -4.34
N PHE A 50 9.08 -21.29 -4.18
CA PHE A 50 8.73 -20.72 -2.88
C PHE A 50 7.22 -20.44 -2.78
N LYS A 51 6.67 -20.48 -1.57
CA LYS A 51 5.25 -20.20 -1.32
C LYS A 51 4.93 -18.74 -1.63
N LEU A 52 3.76 -18.43 -2.18
CA LEU A 52 3.38 -17.03 -2.43
C LEU A 52 3.40 -16.19 -1.15
N GLY A 53 3.01 -16.75 0.01
CA GLY A 53 3.09 -16.05 1.29
C GLY A 53 4.50 -15.54 1.62
N PHE A 54 5.56 -16.26 1.22
CA PHE A 54 6.94 -15.83 1.38
C PHE A 54 7.26 -14.56 0.55
N TRP A 55 6.80 -14.53 -0.70
CA TRP A 55 6.99 -13.38 -1.58
C TRP A 55 6.25 -12.12 -1.09
N PHE A 56 5.06 -12.29 -0.53
CA PHE A 56 4.30 -11.18 0.07
C PHE A 56 4.93 -10.69 1.38
N ALA A 57 5.50 -11.58 2.19
CA ALA A 57 6.21 -11.19 3.42
C ALA A 57 7.49 -10.37 3.15
N GLN A 58 8.11 -10.54 1.97
CA GLN A 58 9.34 -9.86 1.59
C GLN A 58 9.12 -8.41 1.11
N GLN A 59 7.88 -7.98 0.80
CA GLN A 59 7.57 -6.65 0.24
C GLN A 59 7.71 -5.49 1.26
N GLY A 60 8.28 -5.76 2.43
CA GLY A 60 8.45 -4.80 3.53
C GLY A 60 9.87 -4.26 3.76
N ALA A 61 10.87 -4.69 2.98
CA ALA A 61 12.26 -4.20 3.03
C ALA A 61 12.97 -4.35 1.69
#